data_AF-A0A0D2G193-F1
#
_entry.id   AF-A0A0D2G193-F1
#
_cell.length_a   1.000
_cell.length_b   1.000
_cell.length_c   1.000
_cell.angle_alpha   90.00
_cell.angle_beta   90.00
_cell.angle_gamma   90.00
#
_symmetry.space_group_name_H-M   'P 1'
#
loop_
_entity.id
_entity.type
_entity.pdbx_description
1 polymer ?
#
loop_
_entity_poly.entity_id
_entity_poly.type
_entity_poly.pdbx_seq_one_letter_code
_entity_poly.pdbx_strand_id
1 'polypeptide(L)'
;MHLAERNMWRIAAKLLWAFDFSEYVDPRTGVKAPLDPDAYNPGILQAPLPFKIAIKPRSEKHVQRIQQEMSDALDFLKQYS
;
A
#
# COMPACT_ATOMS: atom_id res chain seq x y z
N MET A 1 -10.55 -23.39 5.47
CA MET A 1 -10.58 -22.06 6.12
C MET A 1 -9.41 -21.24 5.58
N HIS A 2 -9.66 -20.29 4.67
CA HIS A 2 -8.60 -19.54 3.97
C HIS A 2 -8.26 -18.23 4.72
N LEU A 3 -7.60 -18.33 5.88
CA LEU A 3 -7.30 -17.16 6.70
C LEU A 3 -6.38 -16.16 5.98
N ALA A 4 -5.32 -16.66 5.33
CA ALA A 4 -4.37 -15.86 4.58
C ALA A 4 -5.05 -15.07 3.44
N GLU A 5 -5.82 -15.76 2.61
CA GLU A 5 -6.57 -15.15 1.51
C GLU A 5 -7.54 -14.07 2.00
N ARG A 6 -8.33 -14.37 3.03
CA ARG A 6 -9.25 -13.39 3.66
C ARG A 6 -8.51 -12.18 4.24
N ASN A 7 -7.26 -12.36 4.68
CA ASN A 7 -6.44 -11.26 5.15
C ASN A 7 -5.95 -10.41 3.98
N MET A 8 -5.47 -11.04 2.90
CA MET A 8 -5.04 -10.35 1.68
C MET A 8 -6.16 -9.48 1.09
N TRP A 9 -7.39 -9.99 1.02
CA TRP A 9 -8.55 -9.22 0.56
C TRP A 9 -8.83 -7.99 1.42
N ARG A 10 -8.72 -8.12 2.75
CA ARG A 10 -8.92 -6.99 3.68
C ARG A 10 -7.81 -5.95 3.52
N ILE A 11 -6.56 -6.37 3.33
CA ILE A 11 -5.43 -5.47 3.08
C ILE A 11 -5.65 -4.71 1.77
N ALA A 12 -5.97 -5.41 0.68
CA ALA A 12 -6.23 -4.80 -0.62
C ALA A 12 -7.38 -3.79 -0.55
N ALA A 13 -8.50 -4.15 0.07
CA ALA A 13 -9.65 -3.26 0.23
C ALA A 13 -9.29 -2.00 1.04
N LYS A 14 -8.53 -2.14 2.14
CA LYS A 14 -8.09 -0.99 2.95
C LYS A 14 -7.13 -0.08 2.20
N LEU A 15 -6.20 -0.64 1.43
CA LEU A 15 -5.28 0.13 0.59
C LEU A 15 -6.04 0.93 -0.47
N LEU A 16 -6.97 0.29 -1.20
CA LEU A 16 -7.79 0.95 -2.22
C LEU A 16 -8.78 1.97 -1.64
N TRP A 17 -9.24 1.77 -0.40
CA TRP A 17 -10.06 2.75 0.30
C TRP A 17 -9.27 3.99 0.71
N ALA A 18 -8.03 3.82 1.18
CA ALA A 18 -7.22 4.91 1.75
C ALA A 18 -6.40 5.70 0.72
N PHE A 19 -5.94 5.06 -0.35
CA PHE A 19 -4.93 5.62 -1.24
C PHE A 19 -5.33 5.57 -2.72
N ASP A 20 -4.89 6.59 -3.44
CA ASP A 20 -4.78 6.55 -4.89
C ASP A 20 -3.40 6.09 -5.31
N PHE A 21 -3.38 5.13 -6.21
CA PHE A 21 -2.18 4.56 -6.82
C PHE A 21 -2.10 5.04 -8.26
N SER A 22 -0.96 5.58 -8.68
CA SER A 22 -0.70 5.94 -10.06
C SER A 22 0.74 5.65 -10.43
N GLU A 23 1.02 5.57 -11.73
CA GLU A 23 2.40 5.56 -12.21
C GLU A 23 3.17 6.77 -11.66
N TYR A 24 4.46 6.55 -11.43
CA TYR A 24 5.33 7.61 -11.01
C TYR A 24 5.50 8.63 -12.14
N VAL A 25 5.38 9.91 -11.80
CA VAL A 25 5.70 11.03 -12.69
C VAL A 25 6.91 11.74 -12.11
N ASP A 26 7.97 11.87 -12.88
CA ASP A 26 9.15 12.59 -12.47
C ASP A 26 8.80 14.07 -12.22
N PRO A 27 9.01 14.61 -11.01
CA PRO A 27 8.57 15.96 -10.67
C PRO A 27 9.40 17.06 -11.35
N ARG A 28 10.60 16.72 -11.87
CA ARG A 28 11.47 17.66 -12.58
C ARG A 28 11.18 17.69 -14.07
N THR A 29 10.94 16.53 -14.67
CA THR A 29 10.76 16.42 -16.13
C THR A 29 9.31 16.28 -16.57
N GLY A 30 8.40 15.91 -15.66
CA GLY A 30 7.01 15.60 -15.97
C GLY A 30 6.80 14.27 -16.71
N VAL A 31 7.88 13.51 -16.94
CA VAL A 31 7.82 12.25 -17.69
C VAL A 31 7.28 11.13 -16.79
N LYS A 32 6.33 10.35 -17.31
CA LYS A 32 5.84 9.15 -16.63
C LYS A 32 6.87 8.03 -16.72
N ALA A 33 7.11 7.33 -15.61
CA ALA A 33 7.85 6.08 -15.58
C ALA A 33 6.84 4.92 -15.54
N PRO A 34 6.56 4.28 -16.70
CA PRO A 34 5.60 3.17 -16.74
C PRO A 34 6.13 1.97 -15.97
N LEU A 35 5.21 1.16 -15.46
CA LEU A 35 5.54 -0.12 -14.82
C LEU A 35 5.86 -1.16 -15.88
N ASP A 36 6.93 -1.93 -15.66
CA ASP A 36 7.24 -3.13 -16.45
C ASP A 36 6.59 -4.35 -15.78
N PRO A 37 5.51 -4.93 -16.35
CA PRO A 37 4.80 -6.06 -15.77
C PRO A 37 5.60 -7.38 -15.86
N ASP A 38 6.69 -7.42 -16.62
CA ASP A 38 7.54 -8.61 -16.79
C ASP A 38 8.85 -8.53 -16.00
N ALA A 39 9.11 -7.40 -15.33
CA ALA A 39 10.30 -7.19 -14.51
C ALA A 39 10.24 -7.95 -13.18
N TYR A 40 10.67 -9.22 -13.20
CA TYR A 40 10.76 -10.10 -12.02
C TYR A 40 12.19 -10.62 -11.83
N ASN A 41 12.56 -10.98 -10.60
CA ASN A 41 13.80 -11.73 -10.38
C ASN A 41 13.68 -13.15 -10.95
N PRO A 42 14.77 -13.75 -11.46
CA PRO A 42 14.77 -15.14 -11.88
C PRO A 42 14.72 -16.09 -10.67
N GLY A 43 14.28 -17.33 -10.90
CA GLY A 43 14.28 -18.41 -9.90
C GLY A 43 12.88 -18.95 -9.57
N ILE A 44 12.82 -19.89 -8.62
CA ILE A 44 11.57 -20.55 -8.18
C ILE A 44 10.71 -19.60 -7.34
N LEU A 45 11.35 -18.74 -6.54
CA LEU A 45 10.68 -17.69 -5.76
C LEU A 45 10.77 -16.38 -6.54
N GLN A 46 9.74 -16.08 -7.30
CA GLN A 46 9.65 -14.87 -8.11
C GLN A 46 8.96 -13.75 -7.34
N ALA A 47 9.50 -12.56 -7.47
CA ALA A 47 8.96 -11.30 -6.99
C ALA A 47 9.27 -10.20 -8.02
N PRO A 48 8.43 -9.15 -8.09
CA PRO A 48 8.72 -8.00 -8.94
C PRO A 48 10.08 -7.39 -8.55
N LEU A 49 10.85 -6.94 -9.55
CA LEU A 49 11.99 -6.06 -9.33
C LEU A 49 11.50 -4.72 -8.73
N PRO A 50 12.36 -3.97 -8.02
CA PRO A 50 11.97 -2.67 -7.47
C PRO A 50 11.42 -1.73 -8.55
N PHE A 51 10.24 -1.15 -8.31
CA PHE A 51 9.57 -0.22 -9.22
C PHE A 51 9.20 1.09 -8.52
N LYS A 52 9.02 2.15 -9.31
CA LYS A 52 8.54 3.44 -8.82
C LYS A 52 7.03 3.55 -9.01
N ILE A 53 6.33 3.98 -7.97
CA ILE A 53 4.89 4.21 -7.98
C ILE A 53 4.59 5.47 -7.17
N ALA A 54 3.54 6.20 -7.54
CA ALA A 54 3.00 7.28 -6.73
C ALA A 54 1.82 6.76 -5.91
N ILE A 55 1.88 6.97 -4.60
CA ILE A 55 0.82 6.62 -3.65
C ILE A 55 0.48 7.88 -2.89
N LYS A 56 -0.79 8.27 -2.91
CA LYS A 56 -1.27 9.48 -2.20
C LYS A 56 -2.51 9.13 -1.39
N PRO A 57 -2.64 9.63 -0.14
CA PRO A 57 -3.91 9.54 0.56
C PRO A 57 -5.00 10.22 -0.27
N ARG A 58 -6.18 9.60 -0.34
CA ARG A 58 -7.30 10.15 -1.12
C ARG A 58 -7.79 11.50 -0.60
N SER A 59 -7.69 11.71 0.71
CA SER A 59 -8.00 12.98 1.35
C SER A 59 -7.41 13.05 2.76
N GLU A 60 -7.35 14.26 3.32
CA GLU A 60 -6.98 14.48 4.71
C GLU A 60 -7.87 13.69 5.69
N LYS A 61 -9.18 13.59 5.40
CA LYS A 61 -10.12 12.76 6.18
C LYS A 61 -9.70 11.27 6.25
N HIS A 62 -9.13 10.70 5.19
CA HIS A 62 -8.64 9.32 5.23
C HIS A 62 -7.42 9.20 6.15
N VAL A 63 -6.49 10.17 6.08
CA VAL A 63 -5.31 10.24 6.96
C VAL A 63 -5.74 10.31 8.42
N GLN A 64 -6.64 11.23 8.76
CA GLN A 64 -7.17 11.37 10.13
C GLN A 64 -7.81 10.08 10.63
N ARG A 65 -8.60 9.40 9.79
CA ARG A 65 -9.21 8.12 10.19
C ARG A 65 -8.16 7.04 10.45
N ILE A 66 -7.13 6.93 9.60
CA ILE A 66 -6.04 5.96 9.78
C ILE A 66 -5.26 6.24 11.07
N GLN A 67 -4.96 7.50 11.34
CA GLN A 67 -4.26 7.92 12.56
C GLN A 67 -5.08 7.64 13.81
N GLN A 68 -6.39 7.93 13.79
CA GLN A 68 -7.29 7.62 14.89
C GLN A 68 -7.33 6.11 15.16
N GLU A 69 -7.53 5.29 14.13
CA GLU A 69 -7.55 3.82 14.27
C GLU A 69 -6.24 3.27 14.81
N MET A 70 -5.10 3.82 14.38
CA MET A 70 -3.80 3.45 14.91
C MET A 70 -3.69 3.83 16.40
N SER A 71 -4.12 5.04 16.77
CA SER A 71 -4.12 5.51 18.15
C SER A 71 -4.97 4.61 19.05
N ASP A 72 -6.20 4.29 18.62
CA ASP A 72 -7.13 3.44 19.35
C ASP A 72 -6.57 2.01 19.52
N ALA A 73 -5.97 1.46 18.45
CA ALA A 73 -5.35 0.15 18.49
C ALA A 73 -4.14 0.12 19.44
N LEU A 74 -3.28 1.14 19.40
CA LEU A 74 -2.15 1.24 20.31
C LEU A 74 -2.60 1.40 21.77
N ASP A 75 -3.63 2.22 22.03
CA ASP A 75 -4.19 2.37 23.37
C ASP A 75 -4.74 1.05 23.91
N PHE A 76 -5.52 0.34 23.10
CA PHE A 76 -6.00 -1.00 23.43
C PHE A 76 -4.86 -1.99 23.73
N LEU A 77 -3.75 -1.91 22.99
CA LEU A 77 -2.62 -2.84 23.15
C LEU A 77 -1.72 -2.53 24.36
N LYS A 78 -1.79 -1.32 24.95
CA LYS A 78 -0.97 -0.93 26.13
C LYS A 78 -1.14 -1.86 27.33
N GLN A 79 -2.28 -2.54 27.45
CA GLN A 79 -2.51 -3.50 28.55
C GLN A 79 -1.65 -4.77 28.44
N TYR A 80 -1.01 -5.01 27.28
CA TYR A 80 -0.18 -6.19 27.00
C TYR A 80 1.31 -5.86 26.88
N SER A 81 1.72 -4.61 27.08
CA SER A 81 3.12 -4.16 27.10
C SER A 81 3.59 -3.90 28.52
#